data_AF-A0A496W232-F1
#
_entry.id   AF-A0A496W232-F1
#
_cell.length_a   1.000
_cell.length_b   1.000
_cell.length_c   1.000
_cell.angle_alpha   90.00
_cell.angle_beta   90.00
_cell.angle_gamma   90.00
#
_symmetry.space_group_name_H-M   'P 1'
#
loop_
_entity.id
_entity.type
_entity.pdbx_description
1 polymer ?
#
loop_
_entity_poly.entity_id
_entity_poly.type
_entity_poly.pdbx_seq_one_letter_code
_entity_poly.pdbx_strand_id
1 'polypeptide(L)'
;ELVEGSDRGGRFHIGAIPAADPSLSKLEMWCNESQERYVLAIAQDNLPLFQALCERERCPEAVVGDALAEQHLSLSDADKSLIDMPLSVLFGNPPSMRREISAQLSVTSSTQKFFARKKLLRGNQLSEKGDISLSSPFAKGISILEEAALRVLHLPTVANKSFLITIGDRTVGGLVVRSQMVGPWQVPVADCAVTATTFGSRTGEAMAIGERTPLALLNAPASGRMAIGEAITNIAAAAIDDLSDIILSANWMAAAGQPGKDAALFETVKAVGMTFCPALGINIPVGKDSLHTQWDNQSVTAPLSLIVSAFARVSDNQSSLTPQLRCGYNKGEKKCLT
;
A
#
# COMPACT_ATOMS: atom_id res chain seq x y z
N GLU A 1 -17.93 5.96 -16.14
CA GLU A 1 -17.31 4.67 -15.74
C GLU A 1 -18.31 3.54 -15.64
N LEU A 2 -19.30 3.57 -14.73
CA LEU A 2 -20.28 2.48 -14.59
C LEU A 2 -21.00 2.10 -15.91
N VAL A 3 -21.57 3.10 -16.60
CA VAL A 3 -22.30 2.86 -17.86
C VAL A 3 -21.35 2.52 -19.02
N GLU A 4 -20.21 3.21 -19.10
CA GLU A 4 -19.16 2.96 -20.10
C GLU A 4 -18.61 1.53 -20.01
N GLY A 5 -18.29 1.05 -18.80
CA GLY A 5 -17.79 -0.31 -18.58
C GLY A 5 -18.81 -1.41 -18.85
N SER A 6 -20.07 -1.05 -19.13
CA SER A 6 -21.14 -1.96 -19.52
C SER A 6 -21.60 -1.75 -20.98
N ASP A 7 -20.85 -0.97 -21.77
CA ASP A 7 -21.18 -0.57 -23.14
C ASP A 7 -22.53 0.16 -23.27
N ARG A 8 -22.92 0.94 -22.27
CA ARG A 8 -24.20 1.70 -22.21
C ARG A 8 -23.99 3.20 -22.07
N GLY A 9 -25.00 3.97 -22.41
CA GLY A 9 -25.13 5.39 -22.02
C GLY A 9 -25.87 5.57 -20.70
N GLY A 10 -26.07 6.83 -20.32
CA GLY A 10 -26.82 7.18 -19.12
C GLY A 10 -27.58 8.49 -19.28
N ARG A 11 -28.82 8.51 -18.79
CA ARG A 11 -29.61 9.72 -18.60
C ARG A 11 -29.79 9.95 -17.11
N PHE A 12 -29.28 11.08 -16.62
CA PHE A 12 -29.28 11.40 -15.20
C PHE A 12 -30.02 12.72 -14.94
N HIS A 13 -30.62 12.80 -13.75
CA HIS A 13 -31.32 13.98 -13.27
C HIS A 13 -30.63 14.50 -12.02
N ILE A 14 -30.01 15.67 -12.10
CA ILE A 14 -29.21 16.21 -10.99
C ILE A 14 -30.06 16.53 -9.76
N GLY A 15 -31.34 16.89 -9.96
CA GLY A 15 -32.29 17.15 -8.89
C GLY A 15 -32.69 15.90 -8.10
N ALA A 16 -32.43 14.70 -8.61
CA ALA A 16 -32.65 13.45 -7.88
C ALA A 16 -31.51 13.12 -6.91
N ILE A 17 -30.35 13.78 -7.03
CA ILE A 17 -29.20 13.54 -6.16
C ILE A 17 -29.44 14.22 -4.81
N PRO A 18 -29.41 13.48 -3.68
CA PRO A 18 -29.52 14.08 -2.37
C PRO A 18 -28.38 15.07 -2.11
N ALA A 19 -28.73 16.29 -1.71
CA ALA A 19 -27.77 17.34 -1.40
C ALA A 19 -27.98 17.83 0.04
N ALA A 20 -26.91 17.78 0.84
CA ALA A 20 -26.93 18.32 2.20
C ALA A 20 -26.74 19.84 2.22
N ASP A 21 -26.02 20.39 1.25
CA ASP A 21 -25.81 21.81 1.07
C ASP A 21 -26.55 22.31 -0.19
N PRO A 22 -27.67 23.04 -0.03
CA PRO A 22 -28.43 23.55 -1.16
C PRO A 22 -27.75 24.71 -1.89
N SER A 23 -26.66 25.26 -1.36
CA SER A 23 -25.92 26.37 -1.99
C SER A 23 -24.97 25.92 -3.11
N LEU A 24 -24.71 24.62 -3.21
CA LEU A 24 -23.82 24.06 -4.23
C LEU A 24 -24.33 24.35 -5.63
N SER A 25 -23.42 24.80 -6.49
CA SER A 25 -23.65 24.85 -7.93
C SER A 25 -23.83 23.44 -8.48
N LYS A 26 -24.44 23.34 -9.67
CA LYS A 26 -24.66 22.06 -10.36
C LYS A 26 -23.35 21.35 -10.71
N LEU A 27 -22.28 22.12 -10.94
CA LEU A 27 -20.94 21.56 -11.12
C LEU A 27 -20.41 20.97 -9.82
N GLU A 28 -20.53 21.69 -8.71
CA GLU A 28 -20.08 21.18 -7.40
C GLU A 28 -20.90 19.95 -6.98
N MET A 29 -22.21 19.94 -7.22
CA MET A 29 -23.05 18.76 -6.95
C MET A 29 -22.60 17.51 -7.73
N TRP A 30 -22.18 17.66 -8.98
CA TRP A 30 -21.77 16.55 -9.83
C TRP A 30 -20.31 16.11 -9.60
N CYS A 31 -19.41 17.06 -9.32
CA CYS A 31 -17.98 16.82 -9.27
C CYS A 31 -17.38 16.79 -7.86
N ASN A 32 -18.17 17.00 -6.79
CA ASN A 32 -17.64 16.88 -5.43
C ASN A 32 -17.17 15.44 -5.15
N GLU A 33 -16.19 15.35 -4.26
CA GLU A 33 -15.66 14.08 -3.74
C GLU A 33 -16.19 13.81 -2.32
N SER A 34 -17.46 14.13 -2.05
CA SER A 34 -18.12 13.73 -0.80
C SER A 34 -18.01 12.21 -0.62
N GLN A 35 -17.74 11.80 0.61
CA GLN A 35 -17.41 10.41 0.97
C GLN A 35 -18.68 9.54 1.12
N GLU A 36 -18.49 8.24 1.37
CA GLU A 36 -19.54 7.24 1.62
C GLU A 36 -20.60 7.07 0.52
N ARG A 37 -20.26 7.34 -0.73
CA ARG A 37 -21.16 7.18 -1.89
C ARG A 37 -20.77 6.00 -2.77
N TYR A 38 -21.78 5.28 -3.24
CA TYR A 38 -21.65 4.18 -4.19
C TYR A 38 -22.63 4.39 -5.34
N VAL A 39 -22.24 3.98 -6.54
CA VAL A 39 -23.11 3.97 -7.72
C VAL A 39 -23.38 2.53 -8.13
N LEU A 40 -24.65 2.19 -8.34
CA LEU A 40 -25.08 0.83 -8.69
C LEU A 40 -26.08 0.90 -9.85
N ALA A 41 -26.09 -0.16 -10.67
CA ALA A 41 -27.16 -0.41 -11.64
C ALA A 41 -28.03 -1.55 -11.15
N ILE A 42 -29.34 -1.32 -11.09
CA ILE A 42 -30.33 -2.27 -10.57
C ILE A 42 -31.41 -2.45 -11.63
N ALA A 43 -31.74 -3.70 -11.93
CA ALA A 43 -32.88 -4.00 -12.81
C ALA A 43 -34.18 -3.45 -12.19
N GLN A 44 -35.04 -2.86 -13.02
CA GLN A 44 -36.25 -2.17 -12.55
C GLN A 44 -37.15 -3.07 -11.69
N ASP A 45 -37.28 -4.34 -12.04
CA ASP A 45 -38.07 -5.33 -11.28
C ASP A 45 -37.51 -5.62 -9.87
N ASN A 46 -36.21 -5.37 -9.64
CA ASN A 46 -35.55 -5.56 -8.35
C ASN A 46 -35.48 -4.27 -7.51
N LEU A 47 -35.89 -3.12 -8.04
CA LEU A 47 -35.84 -1.83 -7.33
C LEU A 47 -36.65 -1.85 -6.02
N PRO A 48 -37.89 -2.39 -5.96
CA PRO A 48 -38.64 -2.44 -4.71
C PRO A 48 -37.95 -3.25 -3.61
N LEU A 49 -37.30 -4.36 -4.00
CA LEU A 49 -36.51 -5.17 -3.08
C LEU A 49 -35.32 -4.39 -2.54
N PHE A 50 -34.57 -3.71 -3.42
CA PHE A 50 -33.42 -2.90 -3.02
C PHE A 50 -33.82 -1.77 -2.06
N GLN A 51 -34.90 -1.04 -2.37
CA GLN A 51 -35.40 0.03 -1.49
C GLN A 51 -35.82 -0.50 -0.11
N ALA A 52 -36.48 -1.67 -0.05
CA ALA A 52 -36.82 -2.29 1.22
C ALA A 52 -35.56 -2.67 2.05
N LEU A 53 -34.48 -3.09 1.39
CA LEU A 53 -33.20 -3.33 2.07
C LEU A 53 -32.58 -2.03 2.58
N CYS A 54 -32.55 -0.97 1.76
CA CYS A 54 -32.05 0.34 2.15
C CYS A 54 -32.82 0.93 3.33
N GLU A 55 -34.15 0.87 3.32
CA GLU A 55 -35.00 1.34 4.42
C GLU A 55 -34.73 0.56 5.72
N ARG A 56 -34.61 -0.77 5.62
CA ARG A 56 -34.27 -1.62 6.78
C ARG A 56 -32.93 -1.23 7.40
N GLU A 57 -31.93 -0.95 6.58
CA GLU A 57 -30.58 -0.60 7.03
C GLU A 57 -30.37 0.91 7.25
N ARG A 58 -31.40 1.74 7.03
CA ARG A 58 -31.33 3.21 7.11
C ARG A 58 -30.20 3.77 6.23
N CYS A 59 -30.05 3.17 5.05
CA CYS A 59 -29.08 3.56 4.04
C CYS A 59 -29.79 4.50 3.04
N PRO A 60 -29.47 5.80 3.02
CA PRO A 60 -30.05 6.73 2.06
C PRO A 60 -29.69 6.33 0.63
N GLU A 61 -30.67 6.42 -0.26
CA GLU A 61 -30.54 6.05 -1.65
C GLU A 61 -31.20 7.11 -2.55
N ALA A 62 -30.91 7.03 -3.85
CA ALA A 62 -31.65 7.80 -4.84
C ALA A 62 -31.53 7.14 -6.20
N VAL A 63 -32.65 7.05 -6.91
CA VAL A 63 -32.65 6.71 -8.34
C VAL A 63 -32.33 7.97 -9.11
N VAL A 64 -31.09 8.08 -9.58
CA VAL A 64 -30.56 9.29 -10.21
C VAL A 64 -30.68 9.30 -11.73
N GLY A 65 -31.09 8.19 -12.34
CA GLY A 65 -31.17 8.07 -13.78
C GLY A 65 -31.33 6.64 -14.30
N ASP A 66 -31.32 6.51 -15.62
CA ASP A 66 -31.50 5.26 -16.37
C ASP A 66 -30.30 4.99 -17.29
N ALA A 67 -29.94 3.71 -17.42
CA ALA A 67 -28.97 3.28 -18.42
C ALA A 67 -29.63 3.22 -19.81
N LEU A 68 -28.92 3.70 -20.83
CA LEU A 68 -29.39 3.76 -22.20
C LEU A 68 -28.64 2.76 -23.10
N ALA A 69 -29.31 2.29 -24.15
CA ALA A 69 -28.67 1.45 -25.16
C ALA A 69 -27.62 2.21 -25.98
N GLU A 70 -27.88 3.48 -26.29
CA GLU A 70 -26.94 4.37 -26.96
C GLU A 70 -25.87 4.86 -25.99
N GLN A 71 -24.59 4.86 -26.39
CA GLN A 71 -23.45 5.32 -25.57
C GLN A 71 -23.38 6.86 -25.48
N HIS A 72 -24.43 7.44 -24.91
CA HIS A 72 -24.62 8.88 -24.76
C HIS A 72 -24.79 9.24 -23.28
N LEU A 73 -24.12 10.30 -22.83
CA LEU A 73 -24.27 10.85 -21.48
C LEU A 73 -25.15 12.09 -21.55
N SER A 74 -26.24 12.05 -20.79
CA SER A 74 -27.13 13.20 -20.59
C SER A 74 -27.32 13.46 -19.09
N LEU A 75 -27.17 14.72 -18.69
CA LEU A 75 -27.47 15.20 -17.33
C LEU A 75 -28.40 16.40 -17.45
N SER A 76 -29.56 16.35 -16.81
CA SER A 76 -30.51 17.45 -16.81
C SER A 76 -30.85 17.94 -15.41
N ASP A 77 -31.28 19.19 -15.34
CA ASP A 77 -31.88 19.83 -14.17
C ASP A 77 -33.26 20.33 -14.56
N ALA A 78 -34.31 19.60 -14.16
CA ALA A 78 -35.64 19.72 -14.74
C ALA A 78 -35.56 19.67 -16.29
N ASP A 79 -36.04 20.71 -16.98
CA ASP A 79 -36.05 20.80 -18.45
C ASP A 79 -34.73 21.31 -19.05
N LYS A 80 -33.75 21.69 -18.22
CA LYS A 80 -32.48 22.25 -18.68
C LYS A 80 -31.43 21.15 -18.85
N SER A 81 -30.90 21.01 -20.06
CA SER A 81 -29.72 20.16 -20.32
C SER A 81 -28.45 20.80 -19.76
N LEU A 82 -27.71 20.06 -18.93
CA LEU A 82 -26.43 20.48 -18.33
C LEU A 82 -25.23 19.80 -18.99
N ILE A 83 -25.35 18.52 -19.30
CA ILE A 83 -24.36 17.71 -20.04
C ILE A 83 -25.12 16.96 -21.12
N ASP A 84 -24.63 17.03 -22.35
CA ASP A 84 -25.20 16.33 -23.50
C ASP A 84 -24.07 16.01 -24.47
N MET A 85 -23.50 14.81 -24.37
CA MET A 85 -22.40 14.39 -25.23
C MET A 85 -22.29 12.87 -25.38
N PRO A 86 -21.74 12.36 -26.50
CA PRO A 86 -21.34 10.97 -26.62
C PRO A 86 -20.26 10.61 -25.58
N LEU A 87 -20.31 9.40 -25.04
CA LEU A 87 -19.32 8.94 -24.06
C LEU A 87 -17.90 8.90 -24.63
N SER A 88 -17.76 8.67 -25.94
CA SER A 88 -16.47 8.70 -26.65
C SER A 88 -15.78 10.07 -26.63
N VAL A 89 -16.52 11.16 -26.38
CA VAL A 89 -15.91 12.49 -26.21
C VAL A 89 -15.30 12.62 -24.82
N LEU A 90 -15.95 12.04 -23.80
CA LEU A 90 -15.50 12.09 -22.41
C LEU A 90 -14.37 11.10 -22.13
N PHE A 91 -14.51 9.88 -22.63
CA PHE A 91 -13.56 8.77 -22.45
C PHE A 91 -12.63 8.57 -23.65
N GLY A 92 -12.72 9.43 -24.67
CA GLY A 92 -11.87 9.37 -25.84
C GLY A 92 -10.40 9.34 -25.45
N ASN A 93 -9.68 8.31 -25.89
CA ASN A 93 -8.29 8.12 -25.49
C ASN A 93 -7.40 9.19 -26.15
N PRO A 94 -6.83 10.15 -25.40
CA PRO A 94 -5.72 10.93 -25.94
C PRO A 94 -4.57 9.99 -26.32
N PRO A 95 -3.71 10.37 -27.29
CA PRO A 95 -2.59 9.52 -27.69
C PRO A 95 -1.71 9.16 -26.48
N SER A 96 -1.26 7.91 -26.42
CA SER A 96 -0.44 7.43 -25.31
C SER A 96 0.78 8.31 -25.12
N MET A 97 1.01 8.73 -23.87
CA MET A 97 2.14 9.59 -23.51
C MET A 97 3.47 8.87 -23.81
N ARG A 98 4.33 9.53 -24.59
CA ARG A 98 5.72 9.10 -24.81
C ARG A 98 6.63 9.93 -23.91
N ARG A 99 7.42 9.27 -23.06
CA ARG A 99 8.42 9.92 -22.20
C ARG A 99 9.80 9.48 -22.66
N GLU A 100 10.59 10.42 -23.16
CA GLU A 100 12.01 10.18 -23.44
C GLU A 100 12.80 10.29 -22.13
N ILE A 101 13.22 9.14 -21.62
CA ILE A 101 13.99 9.05 -20.39
C ILE A 101 15.47 8.92 -20.70
N SER A 102 16.27 9.88 -20.23
CA SER A 102 17.72 9.75 -20.20
C SER A 102 18.13 9.08 -18.89
N ALA A 103 18.85 7.96 -18.97
CA ALA A 103 19.43 7.31 -17.81
C ALA A 103 20.52 8.21 -17.20
N GLN A 104 20.13 9.09 -16.29
CA GLN A 104 21.08 9.72 -15.39
C GLN A 104 21.29 8.76 -14.23
N LEU A 105 22.43 8.07 -14.23
CA LEU A 105 22.99 7.45 -13.02
C LEU A 105 23.25 8.59 -12.04
N SER A 106 22.24 8.93 -11.23
CA SER A 106 22.34 9.92 -10.18
C SER A 106 23.18 9.32 -9.04
N VAL A 107 24.49 9.22 -9.24
CA VAL A 107 25.39 9.37 -8.12
C VAL A 107 25.29 10.84 -7.76
N THR A 108 24.32 11.20 -6.91
CA THR A 108 24.26 12.55 -6.36
C THR A 108 25.65 12.88 -5.79
N SER A 109 26.13 14.10 -5.98
CA SER A 109 27.44 14.56 -5.48
C SER A 109 27.61 14.31 -3.97
N SER A 110 26.51 14.20 -3.23
CA SER A 110 26.42 13.72 -1.84
C SER A 110 26.71 12.22 -1.69
N THR A 111 26.12 11.32 -2.49
CA THR A 111 26.57 9.90 -2.58
C THR A 111 27.99 9.78 -3.11
N GLN A 112 28.44 10.69 -3.98
CA GLN A 112 29.81 10.71 -4.46
C GLN A 112 30.78 11.16 -3.38
N LYS A 113 30.40 12.04 -2.45
CA LYS A 113 31.19 12.34 -1.22
C LYS A 113 31.16 11.19 -0.22
N PHE A 114 30.00 10.54 -0.05
CA PHE A 114 29.86 9.36 0.81
C PHE A 114 30.67 8.17 0.28
N PHE A 115 30.73 7.97 -1.04
CA PHE A 115 31.52 6.94 -1.72
C PHE A 115 32.91 7.40 -2.19
N ALA A 116 33.26 8.68 -2.21
CA ALA A 116 34.65 9.13 -2.32
C ALA A 116 35.41 8.83 -1.03
N ARG A 117 34.70 8.80 0.11
CA ARG A 117 35.15 8.13 1.33
C ARG A 117 35.35 6.62 1.17
N LYS A 118 34.92 5.99 0.06
CA LYS A 118 35.13 4.55 -0.24
C LYS A 118 36.53 4.22 -0.75
N LYS A 119 37.44 5.20 -0.90
CA LYS A 119 38.89 4.89 -0.88
C LYS A 119 39.32 4.29 0.48
N LEU A 120 38.46 4.36 1.50
CA LEU A 120 38.61 3.73 2.82
C LEU A 120 38.05 2.29 2.92
N LEU A 121 37.30 1.79 1.92
CA LEU A 121 36.56 0.51 2.04
C LEU A 121 37.00 -0.58 1.04
N ARG A 122 38.05 -0.34 0.25
CA ARG A 122 38.66 -1.38 -0.63
C ARG A 122 40.00 -1.92 -0.13
N GLY A 123 40.37 -1.65 1.12
CA GLY A 123 41.64 -2.15 1.67
C GLY A 123 41.76 -2.17 3.18
N ASN A 124 40.73 -1.79 3.94
CA ASN A 124 40.85 -1.77 5.39
C ASN A 124 39.96 -2.87 5.99
N GLN A 125 40.63 -3.83 6.64
CA GLN A 125 40.14 -4.39 7.89
C GLN A 125 39.40 -3.27 8.64
N LEU A 126 38.17 -3.52 9.09
CA LEU A 126 37.52 -2.66 10.07
C LEU A 126 38.49 -2.54 11.25
N SER A 127 39.31 -1.50 11.26
CA SER A 127 40.17 -1.21 12.40
C SER A 127 39.23 -0.89 13.54
N GLU A 128 39.45 -1.49 14.70
CA GLU A 128 38.70 -1.29 15.96
C GLU A 128 38.53 0.19 16.38
N LYS A 129 39.18 1.12 15.67
CA LYS A 129 38.99 2.57 15.76
C LYS A 129 38.42 3.09 14.44
N GLY A 130 37.10 3.10 14.31
CA GLY A 130 36.41 3.82 13.26
C GLY A 130 36.07 5.23 13.76
N ASP A 131 36.74 6.27 13.24
CA ASP A 131 36.44 7.67 13.54
C ASP A 131 35.13 8.13 12.85
N ILE A 132 34.00 7.54 13.24
CA ILE A 132 32.74 8.26 13.22
C ILE A 132 32.72 9.00 14.55
N SER A 133 33.12 10.27 14.55
CA SER A 133 32.91 11.18 15.69
C SER A 133 31.41 11.40 15.86
N LEU A 134 30.73 10.41 16.42
CA LEU A 134 29.39 10.54 16.96
C LEU A 134 29.55 11.25 18.30
N SER A 135 29.16 12.52 18.38
CA SER A 135 28.81 13.06 19.69
C SER A 135 27.69 12.17 20.24
N SER A 136 27.99 11.46 21.34
CA SER A 136 27.01 10.56 21.97
C SER A 136 25.97 11.41 22.70
N PRO A 137 24.68 11.33 22.34
CA PRO A 137 23.62 11.91 23.16
C PRO A 137 23.31 11.06 24.40
N PHE A 138 23.98 9.91 24.55
CA PHE A 138 23.80 8.96 25.64
C PHE A 138 24.90 9.10 26.70
N ALA A 139 24.72 8.44 27.85
CA ALA A 139 25.62 8.54 28.99
C ALA A 139 27.08 8.21 28.65
N LYS A 140 28.03 8.90 29.29
CA LYS A 140 29.46 8.59 29.18
C LYS A 140 29.73 7.17 29.68
N GLY A 141 30.50 6.38 28.92
CA GLY A 141 30.97 5.05 29.33
C GLY A 141 30.31 3.85 28.62
N ILE A 142 29.44 4.07 27.63
CA ILE A 142 28.92 2.99 26.79
C ILE A 142 29.83 2.69 25.60
N SER A 143 29.83 1.45 25.14
CA SER A 143 30.53 1.01 23.93
C SER A 143 29.85 1.54 22.66
N ILE A 144 30.60 1.54 21.55
CA ILE A 144 30.07 1.93 20.23
C ILE A 144 28.89 1.06 19.77
N LEU A 145 28.91 -0.23 20.13
CA LEU A 145 27.84 -1.17 19.78
C LEU A 145 26.57 -0.90 20.58
N GLU A 146 26.71 -0.64 21.88
CA GLU A 146 25.59 -0.24 22.74
C GLU A 146 24.98 1.07 22.25
N GLU A 147 25.80 2.05 21.88
CA GLU A 147 25.31 3.30 21.32
C GLU A 147 24.56 3.08 20.00
N ALA A 148 25.11 2.28 19.09
CA ALA A 148 24.45 1.94 17.84
C ALA A 148 23.10 1.24 18.07
N ALA A 149 23.05 0.27 18.98
CA ALA A 149 21.83 -0.42 19.36
C ALA A 149 20.78 0.54 19.92
N LEU A 150 21.18 1.44 20.83
CA LEU A 150 20.28 2.46 21.36
C LEU A 150 19.76 3.38 20.26
N ARG A 151 20.61 3.90 19.37
CA ARG A 151 20.17 4.75 18.25
C ARG A 151 19.18 4.02 17.33
N VAL A 152 19.44 2.76 17.01
CA VAL A 152 18.55 1.93 16.16
C VAL A 152 17.21 1.70 16.85
N LEU A 153 17.19 1.37 18.14
CA LEU A 153 15.95 1.15 18.89
C LEU A 153 15.13 2.44 19.07
N HIS A 154 15.77 3.61 19.05
CA HIS A 154 15.10 4.92 19.09
C HIS A 154 14.68 5.44 17.71
N LEU A 155 15.07 4.79 16.61
CA LEU A 155 14.61 5.17 15.28
C LEU A 155 13.12 4.80 15.16
N PRO A 156 12.21 5.74 14.84
CA PRO A 156 10.77 5.46 14.81
C PRO A 156 10.38 4.31 13.89
N THR A 157 11.11 4.08 12.79
CA THR A 157 10.92 2.94 11.89
C THR A 157 11.11 1.59 12.59
N VAL A 158 11.98 1.50 13.61
CA VAL A 158 12.30 0.27 14.37
C VAL A 158 11.56 0.22 15.71
N ALA A 159 11.38 1.36 16.37
CA ALA A 159 10.80 1.46 17.71
C ALA A 159 9.40 0.82 17.82
N ASN A 160 8.97 0.55 19.05
CA ASN A 160 7.65 -0.03 19.33
C ASN A 160 6.50 0.79 18.70
N LYS A 161 5.52 0.09 18.10
CA LYS A 161 4.41 0.70 17.33
C LYS A 161 3.06 0.71 18.05
N SER A 162 3.01 0.48 19.37
CA SER A 162 1.76 0.40 20.14
C SER A 162 0.83 1.58 19.88
N PHE A 163 1.37 2.80 19.77
CA PHE A 163 0.57 4.02 19.53
C PHE A 163 -0.22 4.00 18.20
N LEU A 164 0.23 3.24 17.19
CA LEU A 164 -0.49 3.05 15.93
C LEU A 164 -1.47 1.87 16.00
N ILE A 165 -1.23 0.92 16.89
CA ILE A 165 -1.92 -0.37 16.92
C ILE A 165 -3.11 -0.34 17.87
N THR A 166 -2.97 0.25 19.06
CA THR A 166 -3.99 0.20 20.11
C THR A 166 -5.18 1.11 19.87
N ILE A 167 -5.05 2.07 18.94
CA ILE A 167 -6.12 2.99 18.55
C ILE A 167 -7.13 2.35 17.58
N GLY A 168 -6.74 1.29 16.87
CA GLY A 168 -7.59 0.56 15.94
C GLY A 168 -8.15 -0.71 16.55
N ASP A 169 -9.40 -1.05 16.21
CA ASP A 169 -10.00 -2.33 16.54
C ASP A 169 -9.24 -3.48 15.83
N ARG A 170 -9.12 -4.62 16.50
CA ARG A 170 -8.42 -5.82 16.01
C ARG A 170 -9.17 -7.11 16.29
N THR A 171 -10.46 -7.03 16.59
CA THR A 171 -11.30 -8.12 17.08
C THR A 171 -12.71 -8.14 16.50
N VAL A 172 -13.17 -7.01 15.96
CA VAL A 172 -14.48 -6.89 15.30
C VAL A 172 -14.62 -7.95 14.20
N GLY A 173 -15.80 -8.56 14.12
CA GLY A 173 -16.07 -9.70 13.24
C GLY A 173 -15.67 -11.06 13.81
N GLY A 174 -14.82 -11.13 14.84
CA GLY A 174 -14.49 -12.38 15.54
C GLY A 174 -13.67 -13.40 14.74
N LEU A 175 -13.11 -12.99 13.60
CA LEU A 175 -12.33 -13.85 12.69
C LEU A 175 -10.83 -13.56 12.72
N VAL A 176 -10.35 -12.65 13.58
CA VAL A 176 -8.93 -12.33 13.68
C VAL A 176 -8.19 -13.42 14.46
N VAL A 177 -7.31 -14.16 13.78
CA VAL A 177 -6.50 -15.24 14.37
C VAL A 177 -5.10 -14.75 14.78
N ARG A 178 -4.55 -13.80 14.02
CA ARG A 178 -3.27 -13.15 14.31
C ARG A 178 -3.39 -11.64 14.13
N SER A 179 -3.25 -10.93 15.25
CA SER A 179 -3.05 -9.48 15.27
C SER A 179 -1.56 -9.15 15.44
N GLN A 180 -1.24 -7.86 15.41
CA GLN A 180 0.11 -7.34 15.62
C GLN A 180 0.67 -7.66 17.01
N MET A 181 -0.19 -7.79 18.02
CA MET A 181 0.20 -8.01 19.42
C MET A 181 0.48 -9.50 19.67
N VAL A 182 1.67 -9.81 20.20
CA VAL A 182 2.17 -11.17 20.36
C VAL A 182 2.37 -11.53 21.82
N GLY A 183 1.92 -12.75 22.17
CA GLY A 183 2.21 -13.43 23.41
C GLY A 183 1.60 -12.79 24.66
N PRO A 184 1.89 -13.33 25.86
CA PRO A 184 1.33 -12.86 27.13
C PRO A 184 1.62 -11.39 27.46
N TRP A 185 2.69 -10.83 26.91
CA TRP A 185 3.07 -9.42 27.10
C TRP A 185 2.51 -8.47 26.04
N GLN A 186 1.77 -9.00 25.06
CA GLN A 186 1.12 -8.22 24.00
C GLN A 186 2.09 -7.26 23.31
N VAL A 187 3.24 -7.77 22.88
CA VAL A 187 4.29 -6.96 22.22
C VAL A 187 3.96 -6.83 20.73
N PRO A 188 3.95 -5.62 20.14
CA PRO A 188 3.55 -5.39 18.73
C PRO A 188 4.64 -5.79 17.74
N VAL A 189 4.84 -7.08 17.52
CA VAL A 189 5.94 -7.63 16.70
C VAL A 189 5.51 -8.78 15.79
N ALA A 190 4.22 -9.04 15.58
CA ALA A 190 3.83 -10.04 14.58
C ALA A 190 4.22 -9.57 13.17
N ASP A 191 4.85 -10.46 12.38
CA ASP A 191 5.31 -10.14 11.03
C ASP A 191 4.17 -10.10 10.01
N CYS A 192 3.11 -10.87 10.22
CA CYS A 192 1.93 -10.89 9.36
C CYS A 192 0.62 -10.97 10.17
N ALA A 193 -0.47 -10.53 9.55
CA ALA A 193 -1.83 -10.75 10.05
C ALA A 193 -2.43 -12.03 9.45
N VAL A 194 -3.30 -12.69 10.21
CA VAL A 194 -4.03 -13.89 9.78
C VAL A 194 -5.48 -13.79 10.24
N THR A 195 -6.42 -14.02 9.34
CA THR A 195 -7.86 -14.14 9.60
C THR A 195 -8.34 -15.54 9.29
N ALA A 196 -9.45 -15.96 9.91
CA ALA A 196 -10.15 -17.19 9.57
C ALA A 196 -11.20 -16.91 8.49
N THR A 197 -11.35 -17.84 7.54
CA THR A 197 -12.33 -17.70 6.46
C THR A 197 -13.77 -17.62 6.97
N THR A 198 -14.07 -18.35 8.06
CA THR A 198 -15.36 -18.31 8.76
C THR A 198 -15.20 -18.89 10.18
N PHE A 199 -16.24 -18.77 11.00
CA PHE A 199 -16.26 -19.32 12.35
C PHE A 199 -16.04 -20.83 12.33
N GLY A 200 -15.06 -21.30 13.10
CA GLY A 200 -14.70 -22.72 13.20
C GLY A 200 -13.87 -23.27 12.04
N SER A 201 -13.55 -22.47 11.02
CA SER A 201 -12.64 -22.92 9.95
C SER A 201 -11.19 -22.95 10.40
N ARG A 202 -10.43 -23.89 9.85
CA ARG A 202 -8.96 -23.90 9.91
C ARG A 202 -8.31 -23.12 8.78
N THR A 203 -9.05 -22.82 7.71
CA THR A 203 -8.52 -22.00 6.61
C THR A 203 -8.62 -20.52 6.94
N GLY A 204 -7.91 -19.71 6.16
CA GLY A 204 -7.88 -18.28 6.39
C GLY A 204 -7.24 -17.48 5.27
N GLU A 205 -6.90 -16.25 5.62
CA GLU A 205 -6.23 -15.29 4.76
C GLU A 205 -5.07 -14.67 5.55
N ALA A 206 -3.92 -14.50 4.90
CA ALA A 206 -2.75 -13.85 5.47
C ALA A 206 -2.45 -12.53 4.76
N MET A 207 -1.93 -11.57 5.52
CA MET A 207 -1.53 -10.25 5.02
C MET A 207 -0.16 -9.86 5.59
N ALA A 208 0.74 -9.40 4.74
CA ALA A 208 2.00 -8.81 5.17
C ALA A 208 2.38 -7.61 4.29
N ILE A 209 3.25 -6.75 4.80
CA ILE A 209 3.77 -5.60 4.07
C ILE A 209 5.29 -5.70 3.99
N GLY A 210 5.86 -5.25 2.88
CA GLY A 210 7.29 -5.05 2.72
C GLY A 210 7.60 -3.73 2.04
N GLU A 211 8.65 -3.04 2.53
CA GLU A 211 9.09 -1.76 1.99
C GLU A 211 10.58 -1.52 2.28
N ARG A 212 11.28 -0.90 1.33
CA ARG A 212 12.65 -0.45 1.60
C ARG A 212 12.97 0.84 0.88
N THR A 213 12.11 1.84 1.08
CA THR A 213 12.14 3.11 0.34
C THR A 213 13.50 3.84 0.39
N PRO A 214 14.27 3.85 1.51
CA PRO A 214 15.56 4.54 1.53
C PRO A 214 16.61 3.89 0.62
N LEU A 215 16.50 2.58 0.34
CA LEU A 215 17.42 1.88 -0.56
C LEU A 215 17.33 2.41 -1.99
N ALA A 216 16.19 2.99 -2.38
CA ALA A 216 16.00 3.56 -3.70
C ALA A 216 16.91 4.77 -3.98
N LEU A 217 17.41 5.43 -2.94
CA LEU A 217 18.41 6.50 -3.07
C LEU A 217 19.76 5.99 -3.60
N LEU A 218 20.03 4.68 -3.44
CA LEU A 218 21.26 4.02 -3.90
C LEU A 218 21.01 3.15 -5.13
N ASN A 219 19.94 2.35 -5.09
CA ASN A 219 19.60 1.40 -6.15
C ASN A 219 18.08 1.13 -6.13
N ALA A 220 17.36 1.83 -7.01
CA ALA A 220 15.90 1.73 -7.11
C ALA A 220 15.40 0.33 -7.51
N PRO A 221 16.00 -0.36 -8.50
CA PRO A 221 15.64 -1.76 -8.76
C PRO A 221 15.85 -2.70 -7.57
N ALA A 222 16.90 -2.48 -6.77
CA ALA A 222 17.14 -3.27 -5.56
C ALA A 222 16.11 -2.98 -4.47
N SER A 223 15.66 -1.72 -4.29
CA SER A 223 14.59 -1.41 -3.34
C SER A 223 13.29 -2.11 -3.72
N GLY A 224 12.97 -2.20 -5.00
CA GLY A 224 11.80 -2.93 -5.48
C GLY A 224 11.84 -4.42 -5.12
N ARG A 225 12.98 -5.09 -5.38
CA ARG A 225 13.17 -6.50 -5.01
C ARG A 225 13.15 -6.73 -3.50
N MET A 226 13.77 -5.84 -2.72
CA MET A 226 13.78 -5.94 -1.26
C MET A 226 12.39 -5.75 -0.65
N ALA A 227 11.57 -4.84 -1.20
CA ALA A 227 10.19 -4.66 -0.74
C ALA A 227 9.36 -5.94 -0.92
N ILE A 228 9.48 -6.61 -2.08
CA ILE A 228 8.81 -7.90 -2.32
C ILE A 228 9.39 -8.99 -1.43
N GLY A 229 10.73 -9.08 -1.34
CA GLY A 229 11.41 -10.06 -0.50
C GLY A 229 10.98 -9.96 0.95
N GLU A 230 10.89 -8.76 1.50
CA GLU A 230 10.41 -8.52 2.87
C GLU A 230 8.95 -8.93 3.06
N ALA A 231 8.06 -8.60 2.12
CA ALA A 231 6.65 -9.01 2.20
C ALA A 231 6.53 -10.55 2.23
N ILE A 232 7.35 -11.25 1.44
CA ILE A 232 7.41 -12.72 1.44
C ILE A 232 7.97 -13.25 2.77
N THR A 233 9.08 -12.70 3.27
CA THR A 233 9.66 -13.18 4.53
C THR A 233 8.75 -12.92 5.72
N ASN A 234 7.99 -11.82 5.71
CA ASN A 234 7.02 -11.51 6.74
C ASN A 234 5.82 -12.48 6.69
N ILE A 235 5.25 -12.72 5.50
CA ILE A 235 4.09 -13.61 5.35
C ILE A 235 4.42 -15.09 5.52
N ALA A 236 5.71 -15.46 5.44
CA ALA A 236 6.18 -16.83 5.65
C ALA A 236 5.89 -17.39 7.06
N ALA A 237 5.52 -16.54 8.02
CA ALA A 237 5.03 -16.98 9.32
C ALA A 237 3.60 -17.56 9.28
N ALA A 238 2.89 -17.48 8.16
CA ALA A 238 1.60 -18.12 7.92
C ALA A 238 1.75 -19.45 7.17
N ALA A 239 0.81 -20.39 7.39
CA ALA A 239 0.77 -21.66 6.69
C ALA A 239 0.19 -21.49 5.27
N ILE A 240 1.07 -21.23 4.31
CA ILE A 240 0.76 -21.10 2.89
C ILE A 240 1.41 -22.29 2.17
N ASP A 241 0.65 -22.98 1.33
CA ASP A 241 1.08 -24.25 0.73
C ASP A 241 2.13 -24.01 -0.36
N ASP A 242 1.84 -23.10 -1.30
CA ASP A 242 2.73 -22.77 -2.41
C ASP A 242 3.07 -21.28 -2.46
N LEU A 243 4.31 -20.95 -2.87
CA LEU A 243 4.74 -19.55 -3.02
C LEU A 243 3.86 -18.78 -4.03
N SER A 244 3.35 -19.48 -5.05
CA SER A 244 2.46 -18.92 -6.07
C SER A 244 1.06 -18.55 -5.56
N ASP A 245 0.67 -19.01 -4.37
CA ASP A 245 -0.59 -18.61 -3.74
C ASP A 245 -0.52 -17.18 -3.18
N ILE A 246 0.69 -16.62 -3.07
CA ILE A 246 0.89 -15.23 -2.71
C ILE A 246 0.55 -14.34 -3.92
N ILE A 247 -0.34 -13.38 -3.70
CA ILE A 247 -0.63 -12.28 -4.62
C ILE A 247 -0.21 -10.96 -3.99
N LEU A 248 0.22 -10.02 -4.84
CA LEU A 248 0.77 -8.75 -4.39
C LEU A 248 -0.07 -7.56 -4.85
N SER A 249 -0.20 -6.57 -3.97
CA SER A 249 -0.50 -5.19 -4.36
C SER A 249 0.80 -4.40 -4.44
N ALA A 250 1.04 -3.74 -5.58
CA ALA A 250 2.20 -2.86 -5.76
C ALA A 250 1.76 -1.39 -5.78
N ASN A 251 2.11 -0.63 -4.74
CA ASN A 251 1.79 0.79 -4.64
C ASN A 251 3.05 1.62 -4.87
N TRP A 252 3.01 2.47 -5.91
CA TRP A 252 4.16 3.20 -6.43
C TRP A 252 4.05 4.68 -6.11
N MET A 253 5.00 5.20 -5.34
CA MET A 253 5.14 6.63 -5.13
C MET A 253 6.45 7.11 -5.72
N ALA A 254 6.35 8.07 -6.64
CA ALA A 254 7.50 8.64 -7.33
C ALA A 254 7.30 10.13 -7.56
N ALA A 255 8.38 10.89 -7.50
CA ALA A 255 8.39 12.27 -7.99
C ALA A 255 8.61 12.23 -9.50
N ALA A 256 7.56 11.95 -10.27
CA ALA A 256 7.64 11.89 -11.73
C ALA A 256 8.17 13.21 -12.31
N GLY A 257 8.78 13.18 -13.48
CA GLY A 257 9.31 14.39 -14.14
C GLY A 257 10.53 15.03 -13.46
N GLN A 258 10.91 14.61 -12.25
CA GLN A 258 12.19 15.01 -11.64
C GLN A 258 13.35 14.24 -12.30
N PRO A 259 14.54 14.86 -12.44
CA PRO A 259 15.69 14.24 -13.09
C PRO A 259 16.01 12.84 -12.55
N GLY A 260 16.08 11.86 -13.44
CA GLY A 260 16.41 10.46 -13.13
C GLY A 260 15.29 9.64 -12.47
N LYS A 261 14.20 10.25 -11.99
CA LYS A 261 13.13 9.54 -11.26
C LYS A 261 12.26 8.68 -12.18
N ASP A 262 11.94 9.17 -13.38
CA ASP A 262 11.16 8.41 -14.36
C ASP A 262 11.90 7.16 -14.84
N ALA A 263 13.21 7.28 -15.10
CA ALA A 263 14.06 6.14 -15.45
C ALA A 263 14.18 5.13 -14.29
N ALA A 264 14.38 5.62 -13.07
CA ALA A 264 14.44 4.78 -11.88
C ALA A 264 13.13 4.01 -11.63
N LEU A 265 11.98 4.67 -11.81
CA LEU A 265 10.66 4.04 -11.73
C LEU A 265 10.54 2.92 -12.77
N PHE A 266 10.81 3.23 -14.04
CA PHE A 266 10.72 2.27 -15.14
C PHE A 266 11.59 1.03 -14.90
N GLU A 267 12.88 1.23 -14.57
CA GLU A 267 13.80 0.13 -14.31
C GLU A 267 13.40 -0.69 -13.08
N THR A 268 12.79 -0.07 -12.07
CA THR A 268 12.30 -0.78 -10.88
C THR A 268 11.07 -1.62 -11.22
N VAL A 269 10.09 -1.06 -11.94
CA VAL A 269 8.91 -1.78 -12.42
C VAL A 269 9.33 -2.95 -13.30
N LYS A 270 10.27 -2.74 -14.22
CA LYS A 270 10.83 -3.80 -15.06
C LYS A 270 11.51 -4.89 -14.23
N ALA A 271 12.37 -4.51 -13.27
CA ALA A 271 13.08 -5.47 -12.44
C ALA A 271 12.14 -6.36 -11.63
N VAL A 272 11.03 -5.81 -11.11
CA VAL A 272 10.06 -6.59 -10.34
C VAL A 272 9.08 -7.36 -11.23
N GLY A 273 8.48 -6.70 -12.21
CA GLY A 273 7.38 -7.25 -13.03
C GLY A 273 7.84 -8.15 -14.17
N MET A 274 9.04 -7.95 -14.71
CA MET A 274 9.56 -8.72 -15.85
C MET A 274 10.62 -9.74 -15.46
N THR A 275 11.08 -9.76 -14.20
CA THR A 275 12.16 -10.66 -13.77
C THR A 275 11.89 -11.26 -12.41
N PHE A 276 11.79 -10.46 -11.35
CA PHE A 276 11.74 -10.99 -9.98
C PHE A 276 10.45 -11.76 -9.69
N CYS A 277 9.28 -11.16 -9.89
CA CYS A 277 7.99 -11.84 -9.65
C CYS A 277 7.75 -13.03 -10.60
N PRO A 278 7.99 -12.92 -11.92
CA PRO A 278 7.88 -14.08 -12.81
C PRO A 278 8.79 -15.24 -12.43
N ALA A 279 10.02 -14.97 -11.98
CA ALA A 279 10.93 -16.02 -11.52
C ALA A 279 10.46 -16.72 -10.24
N LEU A 280 9.65 -16.05 -9.42
CA LEU A 280 9.05 -16.60 -8.20
C LEU A 280 7.66 -17.20 -8.42
N GLY A 281 7.06 -17.02 -9.60
CA GLY A 281 5.68 -17.44 -9.87
C GLY A 281 4.62 -16.63 -9.12
N ILE A 282 4.95 -15.39 -8.73
CA ILE A 282 4.08 -14.51 -7.93
C ILE A 282 3.41 -13.47 -8.83
N ASN A 283 2.12 -13.23 -8.61
CA ASN A 283 1.33 -12.28 -9.38
C ASN A 283 1.16 -10.93 -8.68
N ILE A 284 1.12 -9.83 -9.47
CA ILE A 284 0.75 -8.49 -9.01
C ILE A 284 -0.57 -8.08 -9.70
N PRO A 285 -1.74 -8.53 -9.22
CA PRO A 285 -3.02 -8.26 -9.87
C PRO A 285 -3.57 -6.84 -9.64
N VAL A 286 -3.03 -6.09 -8.67
CA VAL A 286 -3.56 -4.78 -8.28
C VAL A 286 -2.44 -3.83 -7.89
N GLY A 287 -2.68 -2.52 -8.06
CA GLY A 287 -1.74 -1.48 -7.66
C GLY A 287 -2.34 -0.09 -7.81
N LYS A 288 -1.61 0.91 -7.33
CA LYS A 288 -1.94 2.33 -7.47
C LYS A 288 -0.65 3.15 -7.56
N ASP A 289 -0.73 4.31 -8.20
CA ASP A 289 0.36 5.28 -8.29
C ASP A 289 -0.04 6.64 -7.71
N SER A 290 0.93 7.33 -7.09
CA SER A 290 0.80 8.70 -6.61
C SER A 290 2.05 9.51 -6.93
N LEU A 291 1.84 10.64 -7.61
CA LEU A 291 2.89 11.45 -8.21
C LEU A 291 2.68 12.93 -7.82
N HIS A 292 3.64 13.49 -7.04
CA HIS A 292 3.95 14.93 -6.85
C HIS A 292 3.54 15.69 -5.57
N THR A 293 4.50 16.49 -5.08
CA THR A 293 4.29 17.66 -4.18
C THR A 293 5.45 18.66 -4.41
N GLN A 294 5.17 19.97 -4.51
CA GLN A 294 6.17 21.05 -4.61
C GLN A 294 5.65 22.34 -3.94
N TRP A 295 6.51 23.14 -3.29
CA TRP A 295 6.15 24.44 -2.70
C TRP A 295 7.34 25.43 -2.71
N ASP A 296 7.12 26.69 -3.08
CA ASP A 296 8.00 27.88 -2.93
C ASP A 296 9.53 27.66 -3.01
N ASN A 297 10.04 27.37 -4.21
CA ASN A 297 11.47 27.23 -4.55
C ASN A 297 12.29 26.25 -3.67
N GLN A 298 11.65 25.52 -2.76
CA GLN A 298 12.23 24.43 -2.00
C GLN A 298 11.50 23.14 -2.40
N SER A 299 12.21 22.01 -2.39
CA SER A 299 11.55 20.73 -2.63
C SER A 299 12.13 19.66 -1.74
N VAL A 300 11.25 18.92 -1.09
CA VAL A 300 11.59 17.64 -0.47
C VAL A 300 11.11 16.57 -1.44
N THR A 301 12.05 15.97 -2.14
CA THR A 301 11.76 14.91 -3.10
C THR A 301 11.84 13.55 -2.42
N ALA A 302 10.71 12.85 -2.33
CA ALA A 302 10.69 11.49 -1.81
C ALA A 302 11.57 10.54 -2.66
N PRO A 303 12.20 9.52 -2.05
CA PRO A 303 12.74 8.39 -2.80
C PRO A 303 11.63 7.71 -3.62
N LEU A 304 12.01 6.99 -4.67
CA LEU A 304 11.08 6.03 -5.27
C LEU A 304 10.66 5.05 -4.18
N SER A 305 9.36 4.94 -3.96
CA SER A 305 8.81 4.18 -2.86
C SER A 305 7.85 3.14 -3.40
N LEU A 306 8.28 1.89 -3.39
CA LEU A 306 7.40 0.75 -3.64
C LEU A 306 6.99 0.18 -2.28
N ILE A 307 5.68 0.18 -2.02
CA ILE A 307 5.08 -0.50 -0.87
C ILE A 307 4.34 -1.72 -1.40
N VAL A 308 4.75 -2.88 -0.92
CA VAL A 308 4.17 -4.16 -1.34
C VAL A 308 3.30 -4.69 -0.21
N SER A 309 2.04 -4.97 -0.52
CA SER A 309 1.17 -5.75 0.36
C SER A 309 1.01 -7.14 -0.24
N ALA A 310 1.41 -8.17 0.50
CA ALA A 310 1.23 -9.56 0.14
C ALA A 310 -0.06 -10.11 0.77
N PHE A 311 -0.80 -10.90 0.00
CA PHE A 311 -2.00 -11.60 0.43
C PHE A 311 -1.90 -13.06 0.02
N ALA A 312 -2.38 -13.98 0.85
CA ALA A 312 -2.41 -15.40 0.52
C ALA A 312 -3.56 -16.11 1.22
N ARG A 313 -4.03 -17.22 0.63
CA ARG A 313 -4.85 -18.18 1.35
C ARG A 313 -4.00 -18.93 2.36
N VAL A 314 -4.57 -19.19 3.53
CA VAL A 314 -3.95 -19.96 4.61
C VAL A 314 -4.62 -21.32 4.69
N SER A 315 -3.83 -22.39 4.64
CA SER A 315 -4.32 -23.76 4.72
C SER A 315 -4.62 -24.17 6.17
N ASP A 316 -3.83 -23.68 7.12
CA ASP A 316 -4.04 -23.89 8.56
C ASP A 316 -3.70 -22.66 9.42
N ASN A 317 -4.72 -21.91 9.83
CA ASN A 317 -4.61 -20.69 10.61
C ASN A 317 -4.07 -20.92 12.04
N GLN A 318 -4.08 -22.15 12.54
CA GLN A 318 -3.53 -22.49 13.86
C GLN A 318 -2.02 -22.68 13.84
N SER A 319 -1.43 -22.88 12.67
CA SER A 319 0.00 -23.14 12.48
C SER A 319 0.83 -21.86 12.29
N SER A 320 0.20 -20.68 12.37
CA SER A 320 0.90 -19.40 12.27
C SER A 320 1.90 -19.21 13.42
N LEU A 321 3.15 -18.88 13.06
CA LEU A 321 4.25 -18.63 13.98
C LEU A 321 4.29 -17.17 14.42
N THR A 322 5.00 -16.91 15.52
CA THR A 322 5.28 -15.55 16.00
C THR A 322 6.70 -15.45 16.52
N PRO A 323 7.24 -14.22 16.66
CA PRO A 323 8.54 -14.01 17.28
C PRO A 323 8.61 -14.34 18.78
N GLN A 324 7.53 -14.85 19.41
CA GLN A 324 7.59 -15.30 20.80
C GLN A 324 8.46 -16.55 20.93
N LEU A 325 9.67 -16.37 21.47
CA LEU A 325 10.56 -17.48 21.79
C LEU A 325 9.93 -18.45 22.79
N ARG A 326 10.01 -19.75 22.48
CA ARG A 326 9.67 -20.82 23.43
C ARG A 326 10.95 -21.20 24.17
N CYS A 327 11.03 -20.90 25.46
CA CYS A 327 12.12 -21.43 26.26
C CYS A 327 11.84 -22.91 26.54
N GLY A 328 12.67 -23.79 25.99
CA GLY A 328 12.56 -25.24 26.21
C GLY A 328 12.83 -25.56 27.68
N TYR A 329 11.96 -26.37 28.30
CA TYR A 329 12.27 -27.02 29.57
C TYR A 329 13.22 -28.20 29.31
N ASN A 330 14.48 -27.91 28.96
CA ASN A 330 15.51 -28.94 28.96
C ASN A 330 15.99 -29.11 30.40
N LYS A 331 15.73 -30.30 30.97
CA LYS A 331 16.25 -30.83 32.25
C LYS A 331 17.36 -29.98 32.90
N GLY A 332 16.96 -28.96 33.69
CA GLY A 332 17.87 -28.22 34.56
C GLY A 332 18.65 -27.05 33.95
N GLU A 333 18.61 -26.79 32.64
CA GLU A 333 19.29 -25.63 32.03
C GLU A 333 18.31 -24.75 31.24
N LYS A 334 18.12 -23.51 31.71
CA LYS A 334 17.38 -22.46 31.01
C LYS A 334 18.18 -21.99 29.79
N LYS A 335 18.13 -22.73 28.69
CA LYS A 335 18.53 -22.21 27.36
C LYS A 335 17.29 -22.10 26.50
N CYS A 336 16.97 -20.87 26.09
CA CYS A 336 15.91 -20.65 25.10
C CYS A 336 16.43 -21.14 23.75
N LEU A 337 15.59 -21.89 23.03
CA LEU A 337 15.87 -22.29 21.65
C LEU A 337 15.73 -21.02 20.81
N THR A 338 16.82 -20.61 20.16
CA THR A 338 16.85 -19.57 19.13
C THR A 338 16.40 -20.13 17.81
#